data_AF-A0A849QZG2-F1
#
_entry.id   AF-A0A849QZG2-F1
#
_cell.length_a   1.000
_cell.length_b   1.000
_cell.length_c   1.000
_cell.angle_alpha   90.00
_cell.angle_beta   90.00
_cell.angle_gamma   90.00
#
_symmetry.space_group_name_H-M   'P 1'
#
loop_
_entity.id
_entity.type
_entity.pdbx_description
1 polymer ?
#
loop_
_entity_poly.entity_id
_entity_poly.type
_entity_poly.pdbx_seq_one_letter_code
_entity_poly.pdbx_strand_id
1 'polypeptide(L)' 'MTPNIYVINVNKRLIDALNVMTEKHIRRLPVEKDGILVGMLSSRRVSQNMKYSYLRARAIPKFREKFSSFW' A
#
# COMPACT_ATOMS: atom_id res chain seq x y z
N MET A 1 -8.83 19.88 3.45
CA MET A 1 -9.57 18.65 3.08
C MET A 1 -8.80 17.96 1.97
N THR A 2 -8.62 16.63 2.02
CA THR A 2 -7.88 15.87 1.01
C THR A 2 -8.87 15.28 0.00
N PRO A 3 -8.97 15.83 -1.23
CA PRO A 3 -10.11 15.56 -2.12
C PRO A 3 -10.07 14.20 -2.83
N ASN A 4 -8.98 13.43 -2.71
CA ASN A 4 -8.82 12.14 -3.40
C ASN A 4 -8.45 11.04 -2.40
N ILE A 5 -9.46 10.30 -1.96
CA ILE A 5 -9.29 9.10 -1.14
C ILE A 5 -9.18 7.91 -2.09
N TYR A 6 -8.00 7.29 -2.12
CA TYR A 6 -7.81 6.05 -2.85
C TYR A 6 -8.27 4.88 -1.98
N VAL A 7 -9.14 4.03 -2.51
CA VAL A 7 -9.67 2.85 -1.82
C VAL A 7 -9.27 1.61 -2.61
N ILE A 8 -9.06 0.49 -1.93
CA ILE A 8 -8.83 -0.80 -2.57
C ILE A 8 -9.85 -1.84 -2.14
N ASN A 9 -10.26 -2.70 -3.07
CA ASN A 9 -11.13 -3.82 -2.76
C ASN A 9 -10.36 -4.94 -2.03
N VAL A 10 -11.00 -5.58 -1.05
CA VAL A 10 -10.44 -6.68 -0.24
C VAL A 10 -9.96 -7.87 -1.07
N ASN A 11 -10.53 -8.08 -2.26
CA ASN A 11 -10.17 -9.19 -3.16
C ASN A 11 -8.90 -8.91 -3.99
N LYS A 12 -8.35 -7.69 -3.93
CA LYS A 12 -7.11 -7.34 -4.64
C LYS A 12 -5.88 -7.93 -3.94
N ARG A 13 -4.81 -8.14 -4.71
CA ARG A 13 -3.57 -8.66 -4.14
C ARG A 13 -2.92 -7.58 -3.29
N LEU A 14 -2.24 -8.01 -2.24
CA LEU A 14 -1.49 -7.11 -1.36
C LEU A 14 -0.47 -6.26 -2.13
N ILE A 15 0.16 -6.81 -3.17
CA ILE A 15 1.11 -6.08 -4.02
C ILE A 15 0.47 -4.88 -4.71
N ASP A 16 -0.80 -4.98 -5.12
CA ASP A 16 -1.53 -3.89 -5.77
C ASP A 16 -1.75 -2.75 -4.76
N ALA A 17 -2.10 -3.08 -3.52
CA ALA A 17 -2.21 -2.08 -2.44
C ALA A 17 -0.88 -1.34 -2.20
N LEU A 18 0.23 -2.08 -2.22
CA LEU A 18 1.56 -1.49 -2.05
C LEU A 18 1.95 -0.59 -3.22
N ASN A 19 1.62 -0.98 -4.45
CA ASN A 19 1.84 -0.16 -5.63
C ASN A 19 1.06 1.15 -5.53
N VAL A 20 -0.23 1.10 -5.18
CA VAL A 20 -1.06 2.31 -4.99
C VAL A 20 -0.46 3.21 -3.90
N MET A 21 -0.07 2.64 -2.75
CA MET A 21 0.57 3.40 -1.67
C MET A 21 1.84 4.12 -2.14
N THR A 22 2.62 3.48 -3.00
CA THR A 22 3.90 4.00 -3.53
C THR A 22 3.69 5.07 -4.60
N GLU A 23 2.79 4.80 -5.53
CA GLU A 23 2.47 5.71 -6.64
C GLU A 23 1.83 6.99 -6.13
N LYS A 24 0.91 6.87 -5.17
CA LYS A 24 0.15 7.99 -4.62
C LYS A 24 0.81 8.65 -3.40
N HIS A 25 1.98 8.17 -2.98
CA HIS A 25 2.72 8.66 -1.82
C HIS A 25 1.88 8.66 -0.52
N ILE A 26 1.03 7.64 -0.35
CA ILE A 26 0.19 7.47 0.84
C ILE A 26 0.63 6.24 1.63
N ARG A 27 0.55 6.33 2.96
CA ARG A 27 0.96 5.25 3.88
C ARG A 27 -0.21 4.42 4.42
N ARG A 28 -1.44 4.84 4.09
CA ARG A 28 -2.69 4.24 4.55
C ARG A 28 -3.65 4.13 3.37
N LEU A 29 -4.32 3.01 3.26
CA LEU A 29 -5.26 2.72 2.18
C LEU A 29 -6.53 2.10 2.80
N PRO A 30 -7.67 2.80 2.75
CA PRO A 30 -8.97 2.21 3.06
C PRO A 30 -9.22 0.95 2.23
N VAL A 31 -9.81 -0.06 2.87
CA VAL A 31 -10.19 -1.31 2.21
C VAL A 31 -11.71 -1.42 2.21
N GLU A 32 -12.28 -1.66 1.05
CA GLU A 32 -13.70 -1.88 0.87
C GLU A 32 -14.02 -3.31 0.43
N LYS A 33 -15.25 -3.73 0.69
CA LYS A 33 -15.87 -4.91 0.11
C LYS A 33 -17.26 -4.48 -0.37
N ASP A 34 -17.50 -4.59 -1.68
CA ASP A 34 -18.80 -4.30 -2.29
C ASP A 34 -19.35 -2.89 -1.92
N GLY A 35 -18.46 -1.88 -1.96
CA GLY A 35 -18.79 -0.48 -1.61
C GLY A 35 -18.87 -0.19 -0.11
N ILE A 36 -18.70 -1.19 0.74
CA ILE A 36 -18.70 -1.03 2.20
C ILE A 36 -17.26 -0.97 2.70
N LEU A 37 -16.92 0.07 3.45
CA LEU A 37 -15.61 0.18 4.11
C LEU A 37 -15.48 -0.92 5.17
N VAL A 38 -14.54 -1.85 4.98
CA VAL A 38 -14.30 -2.98 5.89
C VAL A 38 -13.03 -2.83 6.72
N GLY A 39 -12.16 -1.87 6.39
CA GLY A 39 -10.97 -1.62 7.21
C GLY A 39 -9.95 -0.67 6.58
N MET A 40 -8.73 -0.74 7.10
CA MET A 40 -7.61 0.10 6.67
C MET A 40 -6.31 -0.71 6.65
N LEU A 41 -5.59 -0.62 5.54
CA LEU A 41 -4.22 -1.11 5.42
C LEU A 41 -3.23 0.00 5.70
N SER A 42 -2.13 -0.34 6.38
CA SER A 42 -1.00 0.56 6.58
C SER A 42 0.28 -0.13 6.16
N SER A 43 1.14 0.59 5.43
CA SER A 43 2.45 0.10 5.00
C SER A 43 3.30 -0.43 6.16
N ARG A 44 3.16 0.14 7.38
CA ARG A 44 3.83 -0.36 8.59
C ARG A 44 3.37 -1.76 9.01
N ARG A 45 2.07 -2.05 8.96
CA ARG A 45 1.55 -3.38 9.34
C ARG A 45 1.95 -4.44 8.33
N VAL A 46 1.93 -4.09 7.04
CA VAL A 46 2.38 -4.98 5.99
C VAL A 46 3.89 -5.23 6.12
N SER A 47 4.66 -4.22 6.55
CA SER A 47 6.09 -4.36 6.78
C SER A 47 6.48 -5.34 7.89
N GLN A 48 5.62 -5.56 8.87
CA GLN A 48 5.94 -6.37 10.06
C GLN A 48 5.52 -7.84 9.93
N ASN A 49 4.50 -8.15 9.13
CA ASN A 49 3.93 -9.51 9.06
C ASN A 49 4.45 -10.40 7.92
N MET A 50 5.20 -9.83 7.00
CA MET A 50 5.86 -10.56 5.91
C MET A 50 7.29 -10.04 5.87
N LYS A 51 8.29 -10.82 5.44
CA LYS A 51 9.62 -10.28 5.10
C LYS A 51 9.45 -9.24 3.99
N TYR A 52 9.11 -8.01 4.36
CA TYR A 52 8.73 -6.94 3.45
C TYR A 52 9.93 -6.50 2.60
N SER A 53 11.13 -6.76 3.12
CA SER A 53 12.40 -6.74 2.39
C SER A 53 12.40 -7.67 1.17
N TYR A 54 11.73 -8.83 1.24
CA TYR A 54 11.62 -9.79 0.14
C TYR A 54 10.66 -9.32 -0.97
N LEU A 55 9.50 -8.75 -0.60
CA LEU A 55 8.58 -8.14 -1.56
C LEU A 55 9.16 -6.85 -2.15
N ARG A 56 9.91 -6.07 -1.34
CA ARG A 56 10.69 -4.90 -1.78
C ARG A 56 11.68 -5.25 -2.89
N ALA A 57 12.41 -6.36 -2.73
CA ALA A 57 13.49 -6.72 -3.63
C ALA A 57 13.00 -7.33 -4.95
N ARG A 58 11.87 -8.06 -4.93
CA ARG A 58 11.44 -8.89 -6.07
C ARG A 58 10.23 -8.36 -6.82
N ALA A 59 9.33 -7.62 -6.17
CA ALA A 59 8.02 -7.27 -6.73
C ALA A 59 7.81 -5.77 -7.00
N ILE A 60 8.66 -4.88 -6.49
CA ILE A 60 8.52 -3.43 -6.71
C ILE A 60 9.90 -2.76 -6.87
N PRO A 61 10.58 -2.91 -8.02
CA PRO A 61 11.87 -2.26 -8.28
C PRO A 61 11.81 -0.73 -8.08
N LYS A 62 10.68 -0.09 -8.43
CA LYS A 62 10.45 1.36 -8.23
C LYS A 62 10.34 1.79 -6.76
N PHE A 63 10.09 0.87 -5.82
CA PHE A 63 9.92 1.21 -4.40
C PHE A 63 11.23 1.60 -3.72
N ARG A 64 12.34 0.94 -4.08
CA ARG A 64 13.65 1.15 -3.46
C ARG A 64 14.15 2.58 -3.68
N GLU A 65 13.96 3.10 -4.89
CA GLU A 65 14.40 4.43 -5.30
C GLU A 65 13.53 5.52 -4.67
N LYS A 66 12.20 5.36 -4.71
CA LYS A 66 11.23 6.39 -4.29
C LYS A 66 11.09 6.55 -2.76
N PHE A 67 11.54 5.57 -1.97
CA PHE A 67 11.46 5.65 -0.50
C PHE A 67 12.74 6.16 0.17
N SER A 68 13.89 6.10 -0.53
CA SER A 68 15.16 6.64 -0.02
C SER A 68 15.15 8.18 0.07
N SER A 69 14.22 8.83 -0.63
CA SER A 69 14.03 10.28 -0.62
C SER A 69 12.94 10.75 0.36
N PHE A 70 12.33 9.82 1.10
CA PHE A 70 11.21 10.10 2.01
C PHE A 70 11.53 9.81 3.49
N TRP A 71 12.80 9.58 3.81
CA TRP A 71 13.38 9.48 5.15
C TRP A 71 14.75 10.14 5.19
#